data_AF-A0A961Y1I1-F1
#
_entry.id   AF-A0A961Y1I1-F1
#
_cell.length_a   1.000
_cell.length_b   1.000
_cell.length_c   1.000
_cell.angle_alpha   90.00
_cell.angle_beta   90.00
_cell.angle_gamma   90.00
#
_symmetry.space_group_name_H-M   'P 1'
#
loop_
_entity.id
_entity.type
_entity.pdbx_description
1 polymer ?
#
loop_
_entity_poly.entity_id
_entity_poly.type
_entity_poly.pdbx_seq_one_letter_code
_entity_poly.pdbx_strand_id
1 'polypeptide(L)'
;MLDRSEERDIVALRLAEDLVGPRTEDEELPARPSDVYLTGILWPQRTAMSGEDDDRLGTAGASAAEESNGESDAVRTGSVQKPSVAGISFSTKAVGIGQVRVVCRFGTYRAEKRDDGDVWVRQSHSVEIAALELPPGPTREIQLADHGDGIPDVSLSVRCIKAADTVLVTLALVNSVVPEQDRNEIEAA
;
A
#
# COMPACT_ATOMS: atom_id res chain seq x y z
N MET A 1 12.41 -25.83 3.25
CA MET A 1 13.42 -24.80 2.91
C MET A 1 13.62 -23.97 4.17
N LEU A 2 14.57 -24.34 5.02
CA LEU A 2 14.87 -23.70 6.30
C LEU A 2 16.33 -23.26 6.27
N ASP A 3 16.66 -22.39 5.32
CA ASP A 3 17.84 -21.57 5.46
C ASP A 3 17.39 -20.32 6.21
N ARG A 4 17.71 -20.25 7.51
CA ARG A 4 17.39 -19.12 8.40
C ARG A 4 18.71 -18.59 8.95
N SER A 5 19.64 -18.21 8.07
CA SER A 5 20.86 -17.56 8.51
C SER A 5 20.53 -16.15 9.02
N GLU A 6 21.13 -15.76 10.14
CA GLU A 6 20.97 -14.42 10.72
C GLU A 6 21.35 -13.33 9.70
N GLU A 7 22.33 -13.61 8.84
CA GLU A 7 22.79 -12.75 7.75
C GLU A 7 21.67 -12.46 6.74
N ARG A 8 20.90 -13.48 6.35
CA ARG A 8 19.76 -13.30 5.44
C ARG A 8 18.69 -12.42 6.08
N ASP A 9 18.41 -12.64 7.36
CA ASP A 9 17.39 -11.88 8.07
C ASP A 9 17.80 -10.40 8.22
N ILE A 10 19.09 -10.11 8.43
CA ILE A 10 19.63 -8.75 8.42
C ILE A 10 19.45 -8.10 7.03
N VAL A 11 19.79 -8.80 5.96
CA VAL A 11 19.64 -8.28 4.59
C VAL A 11 18.17 -8.04 4.25
N ALA A 12 17.30 -8.98 4.60
CA ALA A 12 15.86 -8.85 4.37
C ALA A 12 15.24 -7.70 5.17
N LEU A 13 15.66 -7.50 6.42
CA LEU A 13 15.23 -6.38 7.25
C LEU A 13 15.65 -5.06 6.63
N ARG A 14 16.93 -4.91 6.24
CA ARG A 14 17.42 -3.68 5.59
C ARG A 14 16.72 -3.40 4.27
N LEU A 15 16.47 -4.43 3.48
CA LEU A 15 15.72 -4.28 2.24
C LEU A 15 14.28 -3.82 2.51
N ALA A 16 13.62 -4.34 3.55
CA ALA A 16 12.28 -3.89 3.93
C ALA A 16 12.29 -2.43 4.42
N GLU A 17 13.24 -2.07 5.28
CA GLU A 17 13.42 -0.70 5.80
C GLU A 17 13.71 0.31 4.68
N ASP A 18 14.50 -0.05 3.67
CA ASP A 18 14.85 0.86 2.57
C ASP A 18 13.80 0.89 1.45
N LEU A 19 13.09 -0.20 1.17
CA LEU A 19 12.08 -0.23 0.10
C LEU A 19 10.70 0.26 0.55
N VAL A 20 10.30 -0.07 1.78
CA VAL A 20 8.94 0.17 2.30
C VAL A 20 8.96 1.13 3.48
N GLY A 21 10.00 1.03 4.33
CA GLY A 21 10.06 1.75 5.58
C GLY A 21 9.01 1.29 6.60
N PRO A 22 8.87 2.03 7.72
CA PRO A 22 9.80 3.07 8.17
C PRO A 22 11.09 2.48 8.77
N ARG A 23 12.13 3.29 8.92
CA ARG A 23 13.37 2.93 9.66
C ARG A 23 13.17 3.02 11.17
N THR A 24 12.35 3.97 11.63
CA THR A 24 11.95 4.14 13.03
C THR A 24 10.48 4.60 13.10
N GLU A 25 9.79 4.31 14.21
CA GLU A 25 8.36 4.63 14.34
C GLU A 25 8.04 6.12 14.13
N ASP A 26 8.86 6.99 14.73
CA ASP A 26 8.75 8.46 14.67
C ASP A 26 9.80 9.06 13.72
N GLU A 27 10.06 8.43 12.59
CA GLU A 27 11.09 8.93 11.67
C GLU A 27 10.78 10.30 11.06
N GLU A 28 11.86 11.00 10.75
CA GLU A 28 11.85 12.25 10.02
C GLU A 28 12.67 12.09 8.75
N LEU A 29 12.11 12.48 7.62
CA LEU A 29 12.77 12.39 6.32
C LEU A 29 13.17 13.79 5.83
N PRO A 30 14.41 13.97 5.35
CA PRO A 30 14.86 15.24 4.76
C PRO A 30 14.35 15.45 3.32
N ALA A 31 13.64 14.47 2.77
CA ALA A 31 13.05 14.46 1.44
C ALA A 31 11.64 13.86 1.51
N ARG A 32 10.88 13.94 0.40
CA ARG A 32 9.52 13.40 0.34
C ARG A 32 9.53 11.89 0.58
N PRO A 33 8.47 11.32 1.16
CA PRO A 33 8.37 9.87 1.36
C PRO A 33 8.56 9.07 0.06
N SER A 34 8.00 9.54 -1.06
CA SER A 34 8.16 8.88 -2.36
C SER A 34 9.57 8.97 -2.97
N ASP A 35 10.39 9.92 -2.52
CA ASP A 35 11.80 10.03 -2.92
C ASP A 35 12.69 9.10 -2.09
N VAL A 36 12.22 8.65 -0.91
CA VAL A 36 12.94 7.77 0.02
C VAL A 36 12.54 6.31 -0.16
N TYR A 37 11.24 6.02 -0.28
CA TYR A 37 10.69 4.68 -0.37
C TYR A 37 10.20 4.36 -1.78
N LEU A 38 10.42 3.11 -2.20
CA LEU A 38 10.11 2.68 -3.56
C LEU A 38 8.74 2.00 -3.67
N THR A 39 8.28 1.34 -2.61
CA THR A 39 7.03 0.55 -2.62
C THR A 39 6.29 0.65 -1.29
N GLY A 40 5.10 0.06 -1.22
CA GLY A 40 4.24 0.12 -0.04
C GLY A 40 3.50 1.45 0.17
N ILE A 41 3.65 2.41 -0.76
CA ILE A 41 2.91 3.68 -0.75
C ILE A 41 1.53 3.47 -1.36
N LEU A 42 0.48 3.79 -0.60
CA LEU A 42 -0.89 3.83 -1.08
C LEU A 42 -1.25 5.26 -1.45
N TRP A 43 -1.16 5.57 -2.73
CA TRP A 43 -1.43 6.91 -3.25
C TRP A 43 -2.93 7.25 -3.18
N PRO A 44 -3.28 8.54 -3.13
CA PRO A 44 -4.65 8.97 -3.33
C PRO A 44 -5.27 8.37 -4.58
N GLN A 45 -6.57 8.12 -4.54
CA GLN A 45 -7.27 7.49 -5.65
C GLN A 45 -7.08 8.25 -6.94
N ARG A 46 -6.85 7.53 -8.03
CA ARG A 46 -6.73 8.08 -9.39
C ARG A 46 -5.51 9.00 -9.58
N THR A 47 -4.50 8.90 -8.71
CA THR A 47 -3.21 9.57 -8.93
C THR A 47 -2.56 9.03 -10.20
N ALA A 48 -2.29 9.91 -11.16
CA ALA A 48 -1.63 9.54 -12.40
C ALA A 48 -0.14 9.24 -12.18
N MET A 49 0.41 8.26 -12.89
CA MET A 49 1.87 8.14 -13.02
C MET A 49 2.38 9.28 -13.90
N SER A 50 3.39 10.01 -13.43
CA SER A 50 4.11 10.97 -14.27
C SER A 50 5.04 10.23 -15.23
N GLY A 51 5.40 10.85 -16.36
CA GLY A 51 6.28 10.22 -17.35
C GLY A 51 7.66 9.83 -16.81
N GLU A 52 8.18 10.55 -15.81
CA GLU A 52 9.44 10.21 -15.14
C GLU A 52 9.34 8.94 -14.28
N ASP A 53 8.17 8.68 -13.67
CA ASP A 53 7.90 7.45 -12.91
C ASP A 53 7.65 6.25 -13.85
N ASP A 54 7.05 6.51 -15.02
CA ASP A 54 6.76 5.52 -16.07
C ASP A 54 8.04 4.93 -16.69
N ASP A 55 9.01 5.78 -17.06
CA ASP A 55 10.31 5.36 -17.60
C ASP A 55 11.12 4.50 -16.60
N ARG A 56 11.01 4.80 -15.31
CA ARG A 56 11.68 4.03 -14.24
C ARG A 56 11.05 2.65 -14.04
N LEU A 57 9.72 2.55 -14.13
CA LEU A 57 9.01 1.27 -14.05
C LEU A 57 9.27 0.39 -15.29
N GLY A 58 9.26 0.97 -16.49
CA GLY A 58 9.53 0.25 -17.75
C GLY A 58 10.93 -0.38 -17.81
N THR A 59 11.92 0.27 -17.18
CA THR A 59 13.31 -0.21 -17.18
C THR A 59 13.53 -1.40 -16.23
N ALA A 60 12.76 -1.54 -15.15
CA ALA A 60 12.90 -2.62 -14.17
C ALA A 60 12.45 -4.01 -14.69
N GLY A 61 11.71 -4.07 -15.81
CA GLY A 61 11.29 -5.31 -16.47
C GLY A 61 11.96 -5.61 -17.81
N ALA A 62 12.81 -4.70 -18.32
CA ALA A 62 13.28 -4.74 -19.70
C ALA A 62 14.67 -5.37 -19.90
N SER A 63 15.22 -6.07 -18.91
CA SER A 63 16.47 -6.83 -19.07
C SER A 63 16.22 -8.31 -19.32
N ALA A 64 15.46 -8.65 -20.37
CA ALA A 64 15.52 -9.92 -21.08
C ALA A 64 14.55 -9.94 -22.29
N ALA A 65 14.96 -9.38 -23.43
CA ALA A 65 14.56 -9.91 -24.74
C ALA A 65 15.46 -9.30 -25.81
N GLU A 66 16.20 -10.17 -26.48
CA GLU A 66 17.00 -9.90 -27.65
C GLU A 66 16.16 -9.30 -28.80
N GLU A 67 16.84 -8.59 -29.69
CA GLU A 67 16.33 -7.98 -30.92
C GLU A 67 15.26 -8.84 -31.63
N SER A 68 14.02 -8.35 -31.65
CA SER A 68 13.04 -8.74 -32.66
C SER A 68 12.27 -7.52 -33.14
N ASN A 69 12.61 -7.14 -34.37
CA ASN A 69 12.00 -6.08 -35.16
C ASN A 69 10.53 -6.46 -35.49
N GLY A 70 9.57 -5.78 -34.86
CA GLY A 70 8.15 -5.98 -35.13
C GLY A 70 7.29 -4.97 -34.39
N GLU A 71 6.81 -3.98 -35.13
CA GLU A 71 5.62 -3.14 -34.89
C GLU A 71 5.29 -2.88 -33.41
N SER A 72 5.80 -1.76 -32.91
CA SER A 72 5.56 -1.26 -31.55
C SER A 72 4.06 -1.01 -31.31
N ASP A 73 3.35 -2.02 -30.82
CA ASP A 73 2.18 -1.80 -29.97
C ASP A 73 2.69 -1.34 -28.61
N ALA A 74 3.25 -0.12 -28.59
CA ALA A 74 3.54 0.58 -27.37
C ALA A 74 2.20 0.80 -26.67
N VAL A 75 1.89 -0.08 -25.72
CA VAL A 75 0.78 0.09 -24.78
C VAL A 75 0.83 1.53 -24.33
N ARG A 76 -0.20 2.33 -24.68
CA ARG A 76 -0.26 3.74 -24.33
C ARG A 76 -0.16 3.83 -22.80
N THR A 77 1.01 4.20 -22.30
CA THR A 77 1.34 4.23 -20.87
C THR A 77 0.61 5.32 -20.09
N GLY A 78 -0.12 6.20 -20.78
CA GLY A 78 -0.96 7.25 -20.19
C GLY A 78 -2.17 6.78 -19.37
N SER A 79 -2.29 5.50 -19.03
CA SER A 79 -3.39 4.95 -18.20
C SER A 79 -2.95 4.28 -16.91
N VAL A 80 -1.64 4.21 -16.63
CA VAL A 80 -1.15 3.58 -15.40
C VAL A 80 -1.36 4.52 -14.22
N GLN A 81 -2.18 4.11 -13.27
CA GLN A 81 -2.44 4.83 -12.02
C GLN A 81 -1.51 4.32 -10.92
N LYS A 82 -1.10 5.21 -10.03
CA LYS A 82 -0.36 4.80 -8.83
C LYS A 82 -1.25 3.94 -7.92
N PRO A 83 -0.71 2.92 -7.26
CA PRO A 83 -1.51 2.00 -6.45
C PRO A 83 -2.11 2.75 -5.26
N SER A 84 -3.43 2.66 -5.10
CA SER A 84 -4.16 3.20 -3.94
C SER A 84 -4.68 2.12 -2.99
N VAL A 85 -4.29 0.86 -3.23
CA VAL A 85 -4.84 -0.31 -2.53
C VAL A 85 -3.74 -1.31 -2.19
N ALA A 86 -3.76 -1.85 -0.96
CA ALA A 86 -2.99 -3.03 -0.56
C ALA A 86 -3.92 -4.11 0.00
N GLY A 87 -3.87 -5.32 -0.56
CA GLY A 87 -4.80 -6.38 -0.18
C GLY A 87 -4.19 -7.74 0.01
N ILE A 88 -4.83 -8.53 0.86
CA ILE A 88 -4.55 -9.94 1.09
C ILE A 88 -5.79 -10.76 0.76
N SER A 89 -5.59 -11.90 0.09
CA SER A 89 -6.66 -12.86 -0.16
C SER A 89 -6.35 -14.20 0.49
N PHE A 90 -7.35 -14.80 1.12
CA PHE A 90 -7.25 -16.09 1.79
C PHE A 90 -8.58 -16.84 1.73
N SER A 91 -8.56 -18.15 1.95
CA SER A 91 -9.77 -18.96 2.13
C SER A 91 -9.94 -19.33 3.58
N THR A 92 -11.19 -19.38 4.05
CA THR A 92 -11.52 -19.82 5.40
C THR A 92 -12.66 -20.83 5.39
N LYS A 93 -12.60 -21.78 6.32
CA LYS A 93 -13.65 -22.77 6.56
C LYS A 93 -14.04 -22.68 8.04
N ALA A 94 -15.31 -22.42 8.30
CA ALA A 94 -15.85 -22.29 9.65
C ALA A 94 -17.24 -22.94 9.74
N VAL A 95 -17.62 -23.34 10.95
CA VAL A 95 -19.02 -23.69 11.25
C VAL A 95 -19.76 -22.37 11.48
N GLY A 96 -20.68 -22.01 10.59
CA GLY A 96 -21.37 -20.71 10.63
C GLY A 96 -20.60 -19.60 9.91
N ILE A 97 -20.66 -18.37 10.43
CA ILE A 97 -19.96 -17.21 9.88
C ILE A 97 -18.54 -17.18 10.46
N GLY A 98 -17.53 -17.25 9.59
CA GLY A 98 -16.13 -17.14 10.02
C GLY A 98 -15.80 -15.73 10.51
N GLN A 99 -14.85 -15.63 11.44
CA GLN A 99 -14.36 -14.36 11.97
C GLN A 99 -12.84 -14.31 11.93
N VAL A 100 -12.28 -13.12 11.70
CA VAL A 100 -10.84 -12.87 11.77
C VAL A 100 -10.56 -11.59 12.56
N ARG A 101 -9.43 -11.58 13.27
CA ARG A 101 -8.87 -10.33 13.79
C ARG A 101 -8.10 -9.64 12.68
N VAL A 102 -8.44 -8.38 12.40
CA VAL A 102 -7.74 -7.55 11.42
C VAL A 102 -7.00 -6.45 12.16
N VAL A 103 -5.70 -6.31 11.87
CA VAL A 103 -4.87 -5.23 12.40
C VAL A 103 -4.23 -4.51 11.23
N CYS A 104 -4.62 -3.25 11.01
CA CYS A 104 -4.07 -2.38 9.98
C CYS A 104 -3.03 -1.46 10.64
N ARG A 105 -1.79 -1.49 10.15
CA ARG A 105 -0.72 -0.57 10.56
C ARG A 105 -0.17 0.14 9.34
N PHE A 106 -0.10 1.46 9.41
CA PHE A 106 0.40 2.30 8.34
C PHE A 106 0.92 3.62 8.92
N GLY A 107 1.51 4.46 8.08
CA GLY A 107 1.92 5.81 8.47
C GLY A 107 1.51 6.82 7.42
N THR A 108 1.23 8.04 7.84
CA THR A 108 1.14 9.21 6.98
C THR A 108 2.32 10.14 7.27
N TYR A 109 2.66 11.03 6.34
CA TYR A 109 3.71 12.02 6.56
C TYR A 109 3.15 13.42 6.43
N ARG A 110 3.69 14.35 7.20
CA ARG A 110 3.36 15.76 7.10
C ARG A 110 4.64 16.57 6.92
N ALA A 111 4.63 17.46 5.93
CA ALA A 111 5.70 18.42 5.75
C ALA A 111 5.67 19.48 6.87
N GLU A 112 6.80 19.69 7.53
CA GLU A 112 7.02 20.71 8.54
C GLU A 112 8.18 21.61 8.12
N LYS A 113 7.98 22.92 8.16
CA LYS A 113 9.03 23.91 7.86
C LYS A 113 9.93 24.08 9.08
N ARG A 114 11.22 23.84 8.91
CA ARG A 114 12.27 24.11 9.92
C ARG A 114 13.33 25.05 9.36
N ASP A 115 14.21 25.54 10.22
CA ASP A 115 15.24 26.52 9.85
C ASP A 115 16.18 25.98 8.74
N ASP A 116 16.41 24.66 8.71
CA ASP A 116 17.29 23.98 7.75
C ASP A 116 16.56 23.43 6.50
N GLY A 117 15.25 23.68 6.36
CA GLY A 117 14.42 23.23 5.24
C GLY A 117 13.14 22.49 5.65
N ASP A 118 12.46 21.92 4.66
CA ASP A 118 11.27 21.11 4.88
C ASP A 118 11.67 19.71 5.40
N VAL A 119 11.03 19.27 6.47
CA VAL A 119 11.19 17.92 7.04
C VAL A 119 9.85 17.20 6.99
N TRP A 120 9.85 15.94 6.58
CA TRP A 120 8.65 15.10 6.54
C TRP A 120 8.58 14.26 7.80
N VAL A 121 7.62 14.58 8.67
CA VAL A 121 7.44 13.91 9.97
C VAL A 121 6.39 12.82 9.84
N ARG A 122 6.75 11.60 10.23
CA ARG A 122 5.85 10.45 10.19
C ARG A 122 4.82 10.51 11.32
N GLN A 123 3.60 10.10 11.03
CA GLN A 123 2.54 9.83 12.01
C GLN A 123 2.11 8.37 11.89
N SER A 124 2.32 7.59 12.97
CA SER A 124 1.91 6.18 13.06
C SER A 124 0.41 6.02 13.26
N HIS A 125 -0.19 5.06 12.55
CA HIS A 125 -1.59 4.66 12.72
C HIS A 125 -1.69 3.15 12.95
N SER A 126 -2.52 2.74 13.91
CA SER A 126 -2.81 1.32 14.18
C SER A 126 -4.28 1.16 14.53
N VAL A 127 -5.00 0.40 13.71
CA VAL A 127 -6.43 0.14 13.88
C VAL A 127 -6.67 -1.37 14.01
N GLU A 128 -7.42 -1.79 15.02
CA GLU A 128 -7.78 -3.18 15.25
C GLU A 128 -9.29 -3.40 15.16
N ILE A 129 -9.68 -4.35 14.31
CA ILE A 129 -11.03 -4.91 14.27
C ILE A 129 -10.94 -6.32 14.85
N ALA A 130 -11.27 -6.45 16.13
CA ALA A 130 -11.05 -7.67 16.91
C ALA A 130 -11.77 -8.91 16.33
N ALA A 131 -12.98 -8.72 15.78
CA ALA A 131 -13.81 -9.80 15.24
C ALA A 131 -14.55 -9.34 13.98
N LEU A 132 -13.84 -9.35 12.85
CA LEU A 132 -14.43 -9.08 11.54
C LEU A 132 -15.16 -10.33 11.04
N GLU A 133 -16.49 -10.28 10.97
CA GLU A 133 -17.31 -11.34 10.40
C GLU A 133 -17.12 -11.47 8.88
N LEU A 134 -17.16 -12.68 8.33
CA LEU A 134 -16.90 -12.94 6.92
C LEU A 134 -18.09 -13.60 6.20
N PRO A 135 -19.29 -12.98 6.23
CA PRO A 135 -20.45 -13.54 5.52
C PRO A 135 -20.25 -13.38 3.99
N PRO A 136 -20.52 -14.42 3.18
CA PRO A 136 -20.59 -14.25 1.73
C PRO A 136 -21.64 -13.20 1.35
N GLY A 137 -21.34 -12.34 0.40
CA GLY A 137 -22.25 -11.24 0.05
C GLY A 137 -21.61 -10.18 -0.86
N PRO A 138 -22.29 -9.03 -1.03
CA PRO A 138 -21.71 -7.89 -1.72
C PRO A 138 -20.44 -7.42 -1.01
N THR A 139 -19.51 -6.83 -1.76
CA THR A 139 -18.37 -6.12 -1.17
C THR A 139 -18.88 -5.02 -0.26
N ARG A 140 -18.29 -4.90 0.92
CA ARG A 140 -18.55 -3.82 1.87
C ARG A 140 -17.28 -3.06 2.17
N GLU A 141 -17.44 -1.81 2.54
CA GLU A 141 -16.34 -0.96 2.99
C GLU A 141 -16.56 -0.61 4.46
N ILE A 142 -15.47 -0.62 5.22
CA ILE A 142 -15.43 -0.25 6.63
C ILE A 142 -14.50 0.94 6.74
N GLN A 143 -14.99 2.08 7.22
CA GLN A 143 -14.15 3.24 7.45
C GLN A 143 -13.28 3.01 8.68
N LEU A 144 -11.96 3.16 8.56
CA LEU A 144 -11.08 2.91 9.69
C LEU A 144 -11.18 4.01 10.77
N ALA A 145 -11.63 5.21 10.38
CA ALA A 145 -11.94 6.30 11.31
C ALA A 145 -13.06 5.96 12.30
N ASP A 146 -13.94 5.00 12.00
CA ASP A 146 -14.96 4.52 12.93
C ASP A 146 -14.36 3.67 14.08
N HIS A 147 -13.08 3.31 13.98
CA HIS A 147 -12.39 2.40 14.89
C HIS A 147 -11.18 3.04 15.61
N GLY A 148 -10.94 4.35 15.42
CA GLY A 148 -9.85 5.06 16.10
C GLY A 148 -9.87 6.57 15.83
N ASP A 149 -9.31 7.34 16.76
CA ASP A 149 -9.19 8.79 16.62
C ASP A 149 -7.98 9.18 15.78
N GLY A 150 -8.10 10.24 14.98
CA GLY A 150 -6.99 10.78 14.17
C GLY A 150 -6.57 9.93 12.97
N ILE A 151 -7.39 8.95 12.60
CA ILE A 151 -7.17 8.09 11.43
C ILE A 151 -7.56 8.87 10.15
N PRO A 152 -6.71 8.87 9.11
CA PRO A 152 -7.01 9.53 7.83
C PRO A 152 -8.13 8.81 7.05
N ASP A 153 -8.52 9.37 5.91
CA ASP A 153 -9.57 8.80 5.04
C ASP A 153 -9.08 7.51 4.34
N VAL A 154 -9.15 6.43 5.10
CA VAL A 154 -8.70 5.09 4.72
C VAL A 154 -9.80 4.10 5.08
N SER A 155 -10.11 3.22 4.14
CA SER A 155 -11.16 2.20 4.31
C SER A 155 -10.62 0.79 4.12
N LEU A 156 -11.30 -0.19 4.72
CA LEU A 156 -11.09 -1.61 4.49
C LEU A 156 -12.20 -2.15 3.61
N SER A 157 -11.87 -2.47 2.36
CA SER A 157 -12.74 -3.21 1.45
C SER A 157 -12.73 -4.69 1.81
N VAL A 158 -13.90 -5.24 2.09
CA VAL A 158 -14.10 -6.63 2.50
C VAL A 158 -14.97 -7.33 1.47
N ARG A 159 -14.38 -8.29 0.76
CA ARG A 159 -15.07 -9.10 -0.23
C ARG A 159 -15.05 -10.57 0.19
N CYS A 160 -16.23 -11.16 0.30
CA CYS A 160 -16.41 -12.56 0.70
C CYS A 160 -17.25 -13.31 -0.35
N ILE A 161 -16.65 -14.32 -1.00
CA ILE A 161 -17.34 -15.18 -1.97
C ILE A 161 -17.43 -16.59 -1.42
N LYS A 162 -18.63 -17.17 -1.48
CA LYS A 162 -18.81 -18.59 -1.19
C LYS A 162 -18.15 -19.44 -2.27
N ALA A 163 -17.26 -20.35 -1.88
CA ALA A 163 -16.56 -21.28 -2.76
C ALA A 163 -16.63 -22.70 -2.17
N ALA A 164 -17.55 -23.51 -2.69
CA ALA A 164 -17.85 -24.85 -2.17
C ALA A 164 -18.16 -24.84 -0.65
N ASP A 165 -17.31 -25.47 0.16
CA ASP A 165 -17.39 -25.55 1.62
C ASP A 165 -16.52 -24.49 2.34
N THR A 166 -16.00 -23.53 1.59
CA THR A 166 -15.16 -22.43 2.10
C THR A 166 -15.71 -21.06 1.68
N VAL A 167 -15.14 -20.01 2.28
CA VAL A 167 -15.32 -18.63 1.86
C VAL A 167 -13.96 -18.10 1.39
N LEU A 168 -13.91 -17.63 0.14
CA LEU A 168 -12.78 -16.85 -0.37
C LEU A 168 -12.95 -15.40 0.06
N VAL A 169 -11.95 -14.87 0.75
CA VAL A 169 -11.95 -13.55 1.34
C VAL A 169 -10.85 -12.72 0.70
N THR A 170 -11.16 -11.49 0.34
CA THR A 170 -10.19 -10.45 0.02
C THR A 170 -10.41 -9.30 0.98
N LEU A 171 -9.38 -8.94 1.73
CA LEU A 171 -9.31 -7.75 2.56
C LEU A 171 -8.36 -6.78 1.87
N ALA A 172 -8.79 -5.55 1.61
CA ALA A 172 -7.97 -4.56 0.94
C ALA A 172 -8.06 -3.22 1.66
N LEU A 173 -6.92 -2.71 2.12
CA LEU A 173 -6.78 -1.36 2.63
C LEU A 173 -6.77 -0.41 1.43
N VAL A 174 -7.64 0.60 1.45
CA VAL A 174 -7.85 1.55 0.37
C VAL A 174 -7.55 2.93 0.90
N ASN A 175 -6.59 3.64 0.30
CA ASN A 175 -6.51 5.09 0.46
C ASN A 175 -7.74 5.69 -0.24
N SER A 176 -8.66 6.25 0.54
CA SER A 176 -9.92 6.81 0.06
C SER A 176 -9.80 8.31 -0.27
N VAL A 177 -8.65 8.92 0.01
CA VAL A 177 -8.38 10.31 -0.34
C VAL A 177 -8.45 10.48 -1.86
N VAL A 178 -9.22 11.46 -2.30
CA VAL A 178 -9.21 11.94 -3.69
C VAL A 178 -8.26 13.13 -3.74
N PRO A 179 -7.21 13.10 -4.57
CA PRO A 179 -6.19 14.14 -4.54
C PRO A 179 -6.74 15.48 -5.04
N GLU A 180 -6.36 16.56 -4.35
CA GLU A 180 -6.33 17.90 -4.92
C GLU A 180 -5.04 18.11 -5.76
N GLN A 181 -4.87 19.25 -6.44
CA GLN A 181 -3.83 19.43 -7.46
C GLN A 181 -2.39 19.61 -6.92
N ASP A 182 -2.17 19.76 -5.61
CA ASP A 182 -0.83 20.01 -5.05
C ASP A 182 -0.04 18.73 -4.78
N ARG A 183 1.22 18.69 -5.22
CA ARG A 183 2.10 17.52 -5.08
C ARG A 183 2.41 17.19 -3.61
N ASN A 184 2.57 18.18 -2.73
CA ASN A 184 2.83 17.91 -1.32
C ASN A 184 1.61 17.33 -0.60
N GLU A 185 0.40 17.67 -1.04
CA GLU A 185 -0.84 17.08 -0.52
C GLU A 185 -0.96 15.61 -0.93
N ILE A 186 -0.58 15.28 -2.17
CA ILE A 186 -0.54 13.89 -2.64
C ILE A 186 0.44 13.03 -1.82
N GLU A 187 1.57 13.59 -1.40
CA GLU A 187 2.58 12.91 -0.57
C GLU A 187 2.16 12.75 0.89
N ALA A 188 1.27 13.61 1.39
CA ALA A 188 0.82 13.63 2.78
C ALA A 188 -0.45 12.80 3.04
N ALA A 189 -1.10 12.35 1.98
CA ALA A 189 -2.41 11.71 1.98
C ALA A 189 -2.37 10.18 2.14
#